data_AF-A0AAV9R9V0-F1
#
_entry.id   AF-A0AAV9R9V0-F1
#
_cell.length_a   1.000
_cell.length_b   1.000
_cell.length_c   1.000
_cell.angle_alpha   90.00
_cell.angle_beta   90.00
_cell.angle_gamma   90.00
#
_symmetry.space_group_name_H-M   'P 1'
#
loop_
_entity.id
_entity.type
_entity.pdbx_description
1 polymer ?
#
loop_
_entity_poly.entity_id
_entity_poly.type
_entity_poly.pdbx_seq_one_letter_code
_entity_poly.pdbx_strand_id
1 'polypeptide(L)'
;MPQSADLNHIEKLWDVLEKNFFQQCGSQNAYKILYQIGQLYMISKHSHEQSDRGEGVEVVQNEPFEDPVHGQGQFTEKRVYLNSKLPSWARAVVPKIFYVTEKAWNYYPYTITVFICSLNRFRAVNRLCPSLSDLIYVCLIVLWSEEYTCSFLPKFSIHIETKYEDNKGSNDNIFETELKDQEREVCFIDIAYDEIPERYYKESEDLRYFQSEKTKRGILQEGWKDTQDPIMCSYKLVTVKFEVWGLQTRVEQFVHKVVRDVLLLGHRQAFAWVDEWIDMTLDDVRDYERKMHEKTNIKVCNEQQEHSTTNPSTLDDIEIHDKAST
;
A
#
# COMPACT_ATOMS: atom_id res chain seq x y z
N MET A 1 -14.00 -33.61 16.92
CA MET A 1 -13.10 -32.49 16.58
C MET A 1 -13.67 -31.85 15.34
N PRO A 2 -14.17 -30.60 15.36
CA PRO A 2 -14.49 -29.93 14.12
C PRO A 2 -13.18 -29.52 13.44
N GLN A 3 -13.12 -29.75 12.13
CA GLN A 3 -12.10 -29.23 11.23
C GLN A 3 -11.94 -27.72 11.46
N SER A 4 -10.70 -27.23 11.47
CA SER A 4 -10.41 -25.80 11.43
C SER A 4 -11.20 -25.17 10.30
N ALA A 5 -12.11 -24.26 10.62
CA ALA A 5 -12.70 -23.39 9.61
C ALA A 5 -11.54 -22.66 8.94
N ASP A 6 -11.32 -22.90 7.65
CA ASP A 6 -10.63 -21.94 6.81
C ASP A 6 -11.37 -20.62 7.01
N LEU A 7 -10.70 -19.67 7.66
CA LEU A 7 -11.28 -18.37 7.91
C LEU A 7 -11.37 -17.67 6.55
N ASN A 8 -12.58 -17.53 6.01
CA ASN A 8 -12.84 -16.85 4.73
C ASN A 8 -12.21 -15.45 4.76
N HIS A 9 -11.06 -15.30 4.12
CA HIS A 9 -10.42 -14.01 3.93
C HIS A 9 -11.26 -13.14 3.01
N ILE A 10 -11.20 -11.82 3.20
CA ILE A 10 -11.94 -10.90 2.33
C ILE A 10 -11.14 -10.68 1.05
N GLU A 11 -11.81 -10.90 -0.06
CA GLU A 11 -11.33 -10.60 -1.40
C GLU A 11 -12.22 -9.54 -2.05
N LYS A 12 -11.58 -8.55 -2.68
CA LYS A 12 -12.28 -7.48 -3.38
C LYS A 12 -11.65 -7.22 -4.74
N LEU A 13 -12.50 -6.94 -5.72
CA LEU A 13 -12.09 -6.46 -7.03
C LEU A 13 -12.42 -4.97 -7.12
N TRP A 14 -11.42 -4.14 -7.40
CA TRP A 14 -11.64 -2.72 -7.70
C TRP A 14 -11.42 -2.44 -9.16
N ASP A 15 -12.38 -1.72 -9.71
CA ASP A 15 -12.37 -1.25 -11.08
C ASP A 15 -12.08 0.24 -11.07
N VAL A 16 -10.91 0.62 -11.58
CA VAL A 16 -10.49 2.01 -11.64
C VAL A 16 -10.36 2.48 -13.08
N LEU A 17 -11.15 3.49 -13.45
CA LEU A 17 -11.22 3.97 -14.82
C LEU A 17 -10.27 5.14 -15.06
N GLU A 18 -9.39 5.01 -16.07
CA GLU A 18 -8.22 5.92 -16.16
C GLU A 18 -7.74 6.35 -17.53
N LYS A 19 -8.27 5.88 -18.68
CA LYS A 19 -7.92 6.66 -19.89
C LYS A 19 -8.79 7.88 -19.81
N ASN A 20 -8.13 8.99 -19.59
CA ASN A 20 -8.51 10.17 -20.31
C ASN A 20 -7.25 10.98 -20.58
N PHE A 21 -6.34 10.47 -21.43
CA PHE A 21 -5.07 11.15 -21.69
C PHE A 21 -4.62 11.18 -23.17
N PHE A 22 -5.15 10.33 -24.05
CA PHE A 22 -4.56 10.15 -25.37
C PHE A 22 -5.54 10.25 -26.53
N GLN A 23 -5.27 11.14 -27.47
CA GLN A 23 -5.91 11.11 -28.80
C GLN A 23 -4.89 11.22 -29.95
N GLN A 24 -3.59 11.40 -29.66
CA GLN A 24 -2.63 11.77 -30.72
C GLN A 24 -1.89 10.62 -31.42
N CYS A 25 -1.81 9.40 -30.86
CA CYS A 25 -0.91 8.37 -31.42
C CYS A 25 -1.56 7.25 -32.25
N GLY A 26 -2.90 7.16 -32.35
CA GLY A 26 -3.59 6.20 -33.25
C GLY A 26 -3.25 4.70 -33.06
N SER A 27 -2.52 4.31 -32.01
CA SER A 27 -2.00 2.97 -31.76
C SER A 27 -2.33 2.52 -30.33
N GLN A 28 -2.90 1.32 -30.18
CA GLN A 28 -3.21 0.73 -28.87
C GLN A 28 -2.00 0.65 -27.93
N ASN A 29 -0.78 0.48 -28.48
CA ASN A 29 0.44 0.39 -27.68
C ASN A 29 0.83 1.72 -27.05
N ALA A 30 0.49 2.85 -27.65
CA ALA A 30 0.83 4.17 -27.12
C ALA A 30 0.08 4.47 -25.81
N TYR A 31 -1.20 4.05 -25.72
CA TYR A 31 -2.03 4.29 -24.54
C TYR A 31 -1.52 3.56 -23.29
N LYS A 32 -1.03 2.34 -23.51
CA LYS A 32 -0.43 1.48 -22.50
C LYS A 32 0.84 2.10 -21.90
N ILE A 33 1.74 2.57 -22.77
CA ILE A 33 3.00 3.23 -22.37
C ILE A 33 2.72 4.47 -21.52
N LEU A 34 1.74 5.27 -21.92
CA LEU A 34 1.52 6.53 -21.25
C LEU A 34 0.76 6.38 -19.93
N TYR A 35 -0.09 5.36 -19.79
CA TYR A 35 -0.59 4.95 -18.48
C TYR A 35 0.56 4.53 -17.56
N GLN A 36 1.48 3.71 -18.06
CA GLN A 36 2.66 3.29 -17.32
C GLN A 36 3.49 4.49 -16.84
N ILE A 37 3.67 5.51 -17.69
CA ILE A 37 4.34 6.76 -17.33
C ILE A 37 3.57 7.50 -16.22
N GLY A 38 2.27 7.74 -16.40
CA GLY A 38 1.45 8.42 -15.40
C GLY A 38 1.43 7.69 -14.06
N GLN A 39 1.38 6.36 -14.07
CA GLN A 39 1.44 5.53 -12.87
C GLN A 39 2.78 5.67 -12.14
N LEU A 40 3.92 5.54 -12.84
CA LEU A 40 5.25 5.69 -12.22
C LEU A 40 5.46 7.09 -11.65
N TYR A 41 5.03 8.11 -12.39
CA TYR A 41 5.07 9.50 -11.95
C TYR A 41 4.23 9.70 -10.68
N MET A 42 2.96 9.27 -10.71
CA MET A 42 2.03 9.39 -9.60
C MET A 42 2.57 8.69 -8.35
N ILE A 43 3.03 7.43 -8.47
CA ILE A 43 3.58 6.68 -7.33
C ILE A 43 4.76 7.42 -6.73
N SER A 44 5.68 7.92 -7.55
CA SER A 44 6.89 8.62 -7.11
C SER A 44 6.56 9.93 -6.39
N LYS A 45 5.68 10.76 -6.98
CA LYS A 45 5.28 12.04 -6.41
C LYS A 45 4.42 11.86 -5.16
N HIS A 46 3.41 10.99 -5.20
CA HIS A 46 2.55 10.69 -4.07
C HIS A 46 3.34 10.15 -2.88
N SER A 47 4.25 9.19 -3.11
CA SER A 47 5.11 8.65 -2.05
C SER A 47 5.91 9.75 -1.38
N HIS A 48 6.43 10.71 -2.15
CA HIS A 48 7.18 11.84 -1.61
C HIS A 48 6.32 12.87 -0.85
N GLU A 49 5.11 13.17 -1.34
CA GLU A 49 4.17 14.08 -0.66
C GLU A 49 3.65 13.48 0.65
N GLN A 50 3.49 12.15 0.70
CA GLN A 50 3.02 11.44 1.89
C GLN A 50 4.13 11.05 2.87
N SER A 51 5.40 11.25 2.51
CA SER A 51 6.53 10.95 3.38
C SER A 51 7.05 12.21 4.06
N ASP A 52 7.14 12.16 5.37
CA ASP A 52 7.67 13.24 6.21
C ASP A 52 8.13 12.67 7.56
N ARG A 53 9.14 13.29 8.18
CA ARG A 53 9.55 13.07 9.59
C ARG A 53 9.59 11.60 10.05
N GLY A 54 10.38 10.76 9.38
CA GLY A 54 10.52 9.34 9.71
C GLY A 54 9.29 8.46 9.41
N GLU A 55 8.27 9.00 8.74
CA GLU A 55 7.10 8.29 8.24
C GLU A 55 7.01 8.33 6.72
N GLY A 56 6.33 7.33 6.15
CA GLY A 56 6.15 7.21 4.70
C GLY A 56 6.94 6.06 4.10
N VAL A 57 7.46 6.25 2.89
CA VAL A 57 7.95 5.17 2.03
C VAL A 57 9.47 5.28 1.86
N GLU A 58 10.20 4.27 2.29
CA GLU A 58 11.62 4.08 1.98
C GLU A 58 11.75 3.04 0.86
N VAL A 59 12.38 3.40 -0.25
CA VAL A 59 12.69 2.47 -1.32
C VAL A 59 14.00 1.76 -1.01
N VAL A 60 13.93 0.44 -0.85
CA VAL A 60 15.07 -0.42 -0.49
C VAL A 60 15.75 -0.98 -1.74
N GLN A 61 14.94 -1.42 -2.70
CA GLN A 61 15.43 -2.04 -3.94
C GLN A 61 14.54 -1.61 -5.10
N ASN A 62 15.15 -1.35 -6.26
CA ASN A 62 14.46 -1.09 -7.52
C ASN A 62 15.37 -1.55 -8.67
N GLU A 63 15.09 -2.71 -9.25
CA GLU A 63 15.95 -3.33 -10.26
C GLU A 63 15.14 -4.06 -11.35
N PRO A 64 15.71 -4.23 -12.56
CA PRO A 64 15.13 -5.10 -13.56
C PRO A 64 15.00 -6.54 -13.05
N PHE A 65 13.92 -7.22 -13.43
CA PHE A 65 13.65 -8.59 -13.04
C PHE A 65 13.16 -9.39 -14.26
N GLU A 66 13.57 -10.65 -14.37
CA GLU A 66 13.12 -11.55 -15.44
C GLU A 66 12.36 -12.72 -14.82
N ASP A 67 11.10 -12.87 -15.23
CA ASP A 67 10.23 -13.95 -14.79
C ASP A 67 10.06 -15.01 -15.89
N PRO A 68 10.13 -16.32 -15.57
CA PRO A 68 9.98 -17.38 -16.56
C PRO A 68 8.62 -17.40 -17.28
N VAL A 69 7.57 -16.87 -16.66
CA VAL A 69 6.20 -16.88 -17.18
C VAL A 69 5.82 -15.52 -17.76
N HIS A 70 6.15 -14.44 -17.06
CA HIS A 70 5.73 -13.08 -17.40
C HIS A 70 6.78 -12.27 -18.18
N GLY A 71 8.01 -12.78 -18.30
CA GLY A 71 9.09 -12.16 -19.06
C GLY A 71 9.76 -11.01 -18.30
N GLN A 72 10.21 -9.99 -19.04
CA GLN A 72 10.92 -8.85 -18.46
C GLN A 72 9.98 -7.96 -17.64
N GLY A 73 10.48 -7.49 -16.50
CA GLY A 73 9.77 -6.59 -15.61
C GLY A 73 10.71 -5.80 -14.69
N GLN A 74 10.12 -5.17 -13.69
CA GLN A 74 10.83 -4.44 -12.65
C GLN A 74 10.43 -4.98 -11.27
N PHE A 75 11.41 -5.30 -10.44
CA PHE A 75 11.20 -5.61 -9.04
C PHE A 75 11.45 -4.37 -8.19
N THR A 76 10.57 -4.12 -7.21
CA THR A 76 10.76 -3.10 -6.19
C THR A 76 10.48 -3.66 -4.81
N GLU A 77 11.32 -3.28 -3.83
CA GLU A 77 11.08 -3.50 -2.42
C GLU A 77 11.08 -2.16 -1.68
N LYS A 78 10.04 -1.93 -0.88
CA LYS A 78 9.89 -0.71 -0.08
C LYS A 78 9.53 -1.05 1.37
N ARG A 79 9.88 -0.15 2.28
CA ARG A 79 9.44 -0.17 3.68
C ARG A 79 8.50 1.00 3.91
N VAL A 80 7.30 0.71 4.39
CA VAL A 80 6.27 1.71 4.67
C VAL A 80 6.11 1.88 6.17
N TYR A 81 6.48 3.07 6.66
CA TYR A 81 6.42 3.47 8.07
C TYR A 81 5.09 4.21 8.33
N LEU A 82 4.24 3.64 9.19
CA LEU A 82 2.82 4.08 9.36
C LEU A 82 2.45 4.43 10.81
N ASN A 83 3.42 4.65 11.68
CA ASN A 83 3.20 4.70 13.13
C ASN A 83 2.13 5.71 13.59
N SER A 84 2.16 6.96 13.12
CA SER A 84 1.18 8.00 13.48
C SER A 84 -0.09 7.94 12.63
N LYS A 85 -0.01 7.30 11.46
CA LYS A 85 -1.12 7.21 10.49
C LYS A 85 -2.15 6.12 10.83
N LEU A 86 -1.82 5.24 11.79
CA LEU A 86 -2.74 4.22 12.26
C LEU A 86 -3.81 4.77 13.22
N PRO A 87 -5.08 4.34 13.09
CA PRO A 87 -6.11 4.62 14.09
C PRO A 87 -5.71 4.17 15.49
N SER A 88 -6.22 4.84 16.52
CA SER A 88 -5.86 4.57 17.93
C SER A 88 -6.08 3.11 18.36
N TRP A 89 -7.13 2.45 17.84
CA TRP A 89 -7.36 1.04 18.11
C TRP A 89 -6.31 0.13 17.46
N ALA A 90 -5.82 0.47 16.27
CA ALA A 90 -4.80 -0.30 15.55
C ALA A 90 -3.44 -0.12 16.22
N ARG A 91 -3.10 1.11 16.63
CA ARG A 91 -1.89 1.41 17.43
C ARG A 91 -1.81 0.64 18.74
N ALA A 92 -2.95 0.23 19.31
CA ALA A 92 -2.97 -0.57 20.53
C ALA A 92 -2.54 -2.03 20.30
N VAL A 93 -2.61 -2.55 19.07
CA VAL A 93 -2.32 -3.96 18.77
C VAL A 93 -1.03 -4.15 17.97
N VAL A 94 -0.50 -3.11 17.33
CA VAL A 94 0.77 -3.17 16.60
C VAL A 94 1.98 -2.82 17.50
N PRO A 95 3.17 -3.37 17.21
CA PRO A 95 4.41 -3.00 17.91
C PRO A 95 4.70 -1.50 17.77
N LYS A 96 5.44 -0.91 18.73
CA LYS A 96 5.82 0.51 18.69
C LYS A 96 6.72 0.89 17.50
N ILE A 97 7.49 -0.07 16.99
CA ILE A 97 8.30 0.09 15.79
C ILE A 97 7.88 -1.04 14.87
N PHE A 98 7.15 -0.69 13.81
CA PHE A 98 6.84 -1.62 12.75
C PHE A 98 6.86 -0.85 11.42
N TYR A 99 7.23 -1.57 10.37
CA TYR A 99 7.02 -1.15 9.00
C TYR A 99 6.32 -2.29 8.27
N VAL A 100 5.68 -1.96 7.17
CA VAL A 100 5.15 -2.93 6.22
C VAL A 100 6.15 -3.03 5.08
N THR A 101 6.60 -4.23 4.78
CA THR A 101 7.42 -4.47 3.57
C THR A 101 6.47 -4.61 2.39
N GLU A 102 6.63 -3.74 1.40
CA GLU A 102 6.01 -3.87 0.08
C GLU A 102 7.03 -4.51 -0.86
N LYS A 103 6.63 -5.58 -1.55
CA LYS A 103 7.34 -6.14 -2.69
C LYS A 103 6.44 -6.06 -3.90
N ALA A 104 6.92 -5.51 -5.00
CA ALA A 104 6.15 -5.43 -6.23
C ALA A 104 6.95 -5.93 -7.43
N TRP A 105 6.29 -6.74 -8.26
CA TRP A 105 6.79 -7.24 -9.53
C TRP A 105 5.92 -6.66 -10.65
N ASN A 106 6.51 -5.78 -11.43
CA ASN A 106 5.82 -5.07 -12.51
C ASN A 106 6.23 -5.66 -13.86
N TYR A 107 5.36 -6.47 -14.44
CA TYR A 107 5.43 -7.06 -15.77
C TYR A 107 4.42 -6.40 -16.71
N TYR A 108 4.29 -5.06 -16.61
CA TYR A 108 3.23 -4.30 -17.26
C TYR A 108 2.88 -4.85 -18.67
N PRO A 109 1.61 -5.24 -18.92
CA PRO A 109 0.38 -4.85 -18.22
C PRO A 109 -0.08 -5.80 -17.09
N TYR A 110 0.80 -6.58 -16.49
CA TYR A 110 0.46 -7.35 -15.29
C TYR A 110 1.34 -6.93 -14.11
N THR A 111 0.78 -6.83 -12.92
CA THR A 111 1.53 -6.43 -11.72
C THR A 111 1.08 -7.22 -10.52
N ILE A 112 2.05 -7.70 -9.75
CA ILE A 112 1.83 -8.35 -8.45
C ILE A 112 2.45 -7.46 -7.38
N THR A 113 1.71 -7.15 -6.33
CA THR A 113 2.21 -6.45 -5.15
C THR A 113 1.85 -7.21 -3.89
N VAL A 114 2.82 -7.42 -3.02
CA VAL A 114 2.67 -8.14 -1.76
C VAL A 114 3.14 -7.27 -0.62
N PHE A 115 2.25 -7.01 0.33
CA PHE A 115 2.58 -6.36 1.59
C PHE A 115 2.67 -7.40 2.69
N ILE A 116 3.76 -7.39 3.45
CA ILE A 116 4.00 -8.30 4.57
C ILE A 116 4.38 -7.45 5.78
N CYS A 117 3.80 -7.75 6.94
CA CYS A 117 4.28 -7.19 8.19
C CYS A 117 5.03 -8.26 8.98
N SER A 118 6.33 -8.04 9.18
CA SER A 118 7.12 -8.81 10.14
C SER A 118 6.83 -8.27 11.54
N LEU A 119 5.75 -8.74 12.16
CA LEU A 119 5.40 -8.40 13.55
C LEU A 119 6.41 -9.04 14.52
N ASN A 120 7.63 -8.52 14.62
CA ASN A 120 8.67 -9.13 15.47
C ASN A 120 8.37 -9.07 17.00
N ARG A 121 7.24 -8.48 17.44
CA ARG A 121 6.81 -8.46 18.85
C ARG A 121 5.34 -8.05 19.03
N PHE A 122 4.40 -9.00 18.98
CA PHE A 122 3.02 -8.72 19.38
C PHE A 122 2.96 -8.54 20.91
N ARG A 123 2.67 -7.34 21.41
CA ARG A 123 2.26 -7.15 22.81
C ARG A 123 0.75 -7.31 22.86
N ALA A 124 0.28 -8.45 23.34
CA ALA A 124 -1.14 -8.65 23.60
C ALA A 124 -1.64 -7.57 24.58
N VAL A 125 -2.49 -6.67 24.11
CA VAL A 125 -3.18 -5.71 24.97
C VAL A 125 -4.43 -6.36 25.52
N ASN A 126 -4.34 -6.81 26.77
CA ASN A 126 -5.50 -7.20 27.57
C ASN A 126 -6.39 -5.98 27.80
N ARG A 127 -7.50 -5.84 27.06
CA ARG A 127 -8.65 -5.04 27.53
C ARG A 127 -9.98 -5.51 26.93
N LEU A 128 -10.84 -5.96 27.85
CA LEU A 128 -12.31 -6.19 27.80
C LEU A 128 -12.73 -7.58 27.26
N CYS A 129 -13.51 -8.46 27.93
CA CYS A 129 -14.36 -8.38 29.15
C CYS A 129 -14.81 -9.84 29.58
N PRO A 130 -15.78 -10.09 30.50
CA PRO A 130 -15.57 -10.77 31.79
C PRO A 130 -16.22 -12.17 31.94
N SER A 131 -15.45 -13.17 32.40
CA SER A 131 -15.94 -14.26 33.25
C SER A 131 -14.75 -14.88 34.00
N LEU A 132 -14.92 -15.20 35.29
CA LEU A 132 -13.82 -15.61 36.18
C LEU A 132 -13.26 -17.01 35.88
N SER A 133 -13.90 -17.80 35.02
CA SER A 133 -13.44 -19.15 34.64
C SER A 133 -12.41 -19.17 33.50
N ASP A 134 -12.39 -18.14 32.65
CA ASP A 134 -11.48 -18.10 31.48
C ASP A 134 -10.14 -17.40 31.78
N LEU A 135 -10.09 -16.62 32.86
CA LEU A 135 -8.88 -15.91 33.32
C LEU A 135 -7.78 -16.86 33.80
N ILE A 136 -8.13 -18.03 34.36
CA ILE A 136 -7.14 -19.01 34.80
C ILE A 136 -6.44 -19.67 33.60
N TYR A 137 -7.18 -19.92 32.50
CA TYR A 137 -6.62 -20.53 31.29
C TYR A 137 -5.70 -19.57 30.54
N VAL A 138 -6.07 -18.28 30.45
CA VAL A 138 -5.23 -17.24 29.84
C VAL A 138 -4.03 -16.90 30.73
N CYS A 139 -4.19 -16.85 32.07
CA CYS A 139 -3.05 -16.65 32.97
C CYS A 139 -2.08 -17.82 32.97
N LEU A 140 -2.55 -19.07 32.82
CA LEU A 140 -1.65 -20.22 32.71
C LEU A 140 -0.89 -20.24 31.37
N ILE A 141 -1.47 -19.78 30.27
CA ILE A 141 -0.74 -19.66 28.99
C ILE A 141 0.28 -18.52 29.03
N VAL A 142 -0.05 -17.40 29.69
CA VAL A 142 0.81 -16.20 29.74
C VAL A 142 1.91 -16.29 30.80
N LEU A 143 1.73 -17.08 31.86
CA LEU A 143 2.71 -17.25 32.95
C LEU A 143 3.60 -18.50 32.80
N TRP A 144 3.42 -19.30 31.74
CA TRP A 144 4.24 -20.48 31.43
C TRP A 144 4.97 -20.35 30.09
N SER A 145 5.53 -19.16 29.81
CA SER A 145 6.56 -19.03 28.78
C SER A 145 7.63 -18.07 29.25
N GLU A 146 8.65 -18.64 29.87
CA GLU A 146 10.01 -18.14 29.70
C GLU A 146 10.35 -18.11 28.19
N GLU A 147 11.31 -17.28 27.80
CA GLU A 147 11.68 -16.91 26.43
C GLU A 147 11.49 -18.02 25.37
N TYR A 148 10.43 -17.91 24.57
CA TYR A 148 10.34 -18.59 23.28
C TYR A 148 9.98 -17.57 22.19
N THR A 149 10.94 -17.29 21.32
CA THR A 149 10.71 -16.80 19.96
C THR A 149 9.90 -17.86 19.21
N CYS A 150 8.59 -17.88 19.43
CA CYS A 150 7.71 -18.76 18.68
C CYS A 150 7.45 -18.15 17.30
N SER A 151 7.60 -18.96 16.25
CA SER A 151 7.19 -18.73 14.86
C SER A 151 5.67 -18.60 14.66
N PHE A 152 4.94 -18.24 15.73
CA PHE A 152 3.50 -17.99 15.78
C PHE A 152 3.18 -16.51 15.50
N LEU A 153 3.98 -15.87 14.65
CA LEU A 153 3.71 -14.49 14.24
C LEU A 153 2.39 -14.48 13.48
N PRO A 154 1.42 -13.62 13.86
CA PRO A 154 0.22 -13.43 13.07
C PRO A 154 0.63 -13.06 11.64
N LYS A 155 0.25 -13.88 10.67
CA LYS A 155 0.50 -13.58 9.27
C LYS A 155 -0.48 -12.50 8.85
N PHE A 156 0.02 -11.27 8.77
CA PHE A 156 -0.65 -10.19 8.04
C PHE A 156 -0.06 -10.11 6.65
N SER A 157 -0.90 -10.26 5.64
CA SER A 157 -0.50 -10.04 4.25
C SER A 157 -1.60 -9.38 3.45
N ILE A 158 -1.21 -8.49 2.56
CA ILE A 158 -2.06 -7.98 1.49
C ILE A 158 -1.44 -8.45 0.17
N HIS A 159 -2.22 -9.15 -0.64
CA HIS A 159 -1.84 -9.55 -1.98
C HIS A 159 -2.67 -8.73 -2.97
N ILE A 160 -2.03 -8.07 -3.93
CA ILE A 160 -2.69 -7.28 -4.97
C ILE A 160 -2.22 -7.77 -6.33
N GLU A 161 -3.14 -8.23 -7.15
CA GLU A 161 -2.91 -8.48 -8.58
C GLU A 161 -3.59 -7.39 -9.39
N THR A 162 -2.89 -6.86 -10.39
CA THR A 162 -3.45 -5.82 -11.27
C THR A 162 -3.36 -6.25 -12.72
N LYS A 163 -4.49 -6.15 -13.42
CA LYS A 163 -4.62 -6.28 -14.88
C LYS A 163 -5.26 -5.01 -15.45
N TYR A 164 -5.05 -4.74 -16.74
CA TYR A 164 -5.58 -3.54 -17.39
C TYR A 164 -6.27 -3.90 -18.71
N GLU A 165 -7.44 -3.31 -18.95
CA GLU A 165 -8.15 -3.44 -20.23
C GLU A 165 -8.72 -2.12 -20.72
N ASP A 166 -8.90 -2.04 -22.04
CA ASP A 166 -9.43 -0.86 -22.74
C ASP A 166 -10.95 -0.87 -22.75
N ASN A 167 -11.57 -0.89 -21.56
CA ASN A 167 -13.02 -0.92 -21.38
C ASN A 167 -13.45 -0.11 -20.15
N LYS A 168 -14.76 -0.17 -19.85
CA LYS A 168 -15.44 0.58 -18.80
C LYS A 168 -15.62 -0.24 -17.50
N GLY A 169 -14.74 -1.18 -17.20
CA GLY A 169 -14.93 -2.08 -16.06
C GLY A 169 -16.00 -3.14 -16.36
N SER A 170 -16.05 -3.62 -17.61
CA SER A 170 -17.09 -4.54 -18.09
C SER A 170 -16.66 -6.00 -18.14
N ASN A 171 -15.45 -6.34 -17.66
CA ASN A 171 -14.94 -7.71 -17.65
C ASN A 171 -14.94 -8.29 -16.24
N ASP A 172 -16.05 -8.89 -15.85
CA ASP A 172 -16.19 -9.58 -14.56
C ASP A 172 -15.20 -10.74 -14.42
N ASN A 173 -14.68 -11.28 -15.53
CA ASN A 173 -13.98 -12.55 -15.57
C ASN A 173 -12.46 -12.43 -15.71
N ILE A 174 -11.93 -11.22 -15.54
CA ILE A 174 -10.50 -10.92 -15.78
C ILE A 174 -9.53 -11.71 -14.87
N PHE A 175 -10.00 -12.22 -13.73
CA PHE A 175 -9.25 -13.05 -12.78
C PHE A 175 -9.84 -14.47 -12.58
N GLU A 176 -10.66 -14.97 -13.52
CA GLU A 176 -11.30 -16.30 -13.37
C GLU A 176 -10.33 -17.49 -13.35
N THR A 177 -9.14 -17.33 -13.91
CA THR A 177 -8.10 -18.37 -13.90
C THR A 177 -7.49 -18.58 -12.53
N GLU A 178 -7.50 -17.55 -11.70
CA GLU A 178 -6.78 -17.50 -10.44
C GLU A 178 -7.61 -18.08 -9.27
N LEU A 179 -8.94 -17.90 -9.25
CA LEU A 179 -9.76 -18.19 -8.07
C LEU A 179 -11.19 -18.67 -8.41
N LYS A 180 -11.33 -19.92 -8.85
CA LYS A 180 -12.63 -20.48 -9.30
C LYS A 180 -13.71 -20.65 -8.22
N ASP A 181 -13.40 -20.52 -6.93
CA ASP A 181 -14.30 -20.94 -5.84
C ASP A 181 -14.41 -19.92 -4.66
N GLN A 182 -14.08 -18.64 -4.86
CA GLN A 182 -14.15 -17.62 -3.79
C GLN A 182 -15.20 -16.54 -4.10
N GLU A 183 -16.01 -16.18 -3.09
CA GLU A 183 -16.89 -15.00 -3.17
C GLU A 183 -16.05 -13.73 -3.10
N ARG A 184 -16.22 -12.84 -4.09
CA ARG A 184 -15.55 -11.54 -4.17
C ARG A 184 -16.57 -10.41 -4.19
N GLU A 185 -16.24 -9.32 -3.52
CA GLU A 185 -17.01 -8.07 -3.61
C GLU A 185 -16.40 -7.17 -4.69
N VAL A 186 -17.19 -6.78 -5.70
CA VAL A 186 -16.75 -5.85 -6.75
C VAL A 186 -17.06 -4.42 -6.33
N CYS A 187 -16.07 -3.53 -6.41
CA CYS A 187 -16.16 -2.14 -5.99
C CYS A 187 -15.63 -1.21 -7.10
N PHE A 188 -16.53 -0.45 -7.72
CA PHE A 188 -16.14 0.59 -8.67
C PHE A 188 -15.60 1.81 -7.92
N ILE A 189 -14.47 2.34 -8.37
CA ILE A 189 -13.91 3.61 -7.88
C ILE A 189 -14.27 4.72 -8.87
N ASP A 190 -14.92 5.77 -8.40
CA ASP A 190 -15.17 6.99 -9.16
C ASP A 190 -14.22 8.10 -8.74
N ILE A 191 -13.18 8.35 -9.54
CA ILE A 191 -12.14 9.34 -9.25
C ILE A 191 -12.64 10.79 -9.16
N ALA A 192 -13.85 11.09 -9.64
CA ALA A 192 -14.42 12.43 -9.61
C ALA A 192 -15.47 12.62 -8.51
N TYR A 193 -16.26 11.58 -8.22
CA TYR A 193 -17.45 11.70 -7.35
C TYR A 193 -17.40 10.88 -6.07
N ASP A 194 -16.48 9.92 -5.91
CA ASP A 194 -16.31 9.26 -4.62
C ASP A 194 -15.73 10.24 -3.59
N GLU A 195 -16.25 10.15 -2.36
CA GLU A 195 -15.81 11.00 -1.27
C GLU A 195 -14.36 10.68 -0.87
N ILE A 196 -13.54 11.72 -0.74
CA ILE A 196 -12.22 11.64 -0.11
C ILE A 196 -12.27 12.30 1.28
N PRO A 197 -11.50 11.81 2.27
CA PRO A 197 -11.40 12.49 3.55
C PRO A 197 -10.92 13.93 3.37
N GLU A 198 -11.57 14.89 4.05
CA GLU A 198 -11.33 16.33 3.91
C GLU A 198 -9.85 16.71 4.07
N ARG A 199 -9.11 16.03 4.95
CA ARG A 199 -7.66 16.23 5.15
C ARG A 199 -6.80 15.97 3.91
N TYR A 200 -7.31 15.23 2.93
CA TYR A 200 -6.64 14.95 1.66
C TYR A 200 -7.24 15.75 0.49
N TYR A 201 -8.30 16.53 0.72
CA TYR A 201 -8.90 17.34 -0.33
C TYR A 201 -8.00 18.51 -0.70
N LYS A 202 -7.73 18.62 -1.99
CA LYS A 202 -7.09 19.78 -2.63
C LYS A 202 -7.95 20.18 -3.82
N GLU A 203 -8.25 21.47 -3.91
CA GLU A 203 -9.05 22.05 -5.00
C GLU A 203 -8.39 21.84 -6.37
N SER A 204 -7.06 21.96 -6.44
CA SER A 204 -6.28 21.71 -7.66
C SER A 204 -6.34 20.26 -8.15
N GLU A 205 -6.79 19.33 -7.31
CA GLU A 205 -6.93 17.90 -7.63
C GLU A 205 -8.40 17.49 -7.76
N ASP A 206 -9.36 18.43 -7.71
CA ASP A 206 -10.78 18.14 -7.89
C ASP A 206 -11.15 18.05 -9.37
N LEU A 207 -11.43 16.83 -9.83
CA LEU A 207 -11.69 16.53 -11.24
C LEU A 207 -13.02 17.07 -11.76
N ARG A 208 -13.90 17.52 -10.85
CA ARG A 208 -15.14 18.24 -11.18
C ARG A 208 -14.90 19.69 -11.56
N TYR A 209 -13.67 20.19 -11.42
CA TYR A 209 -13.28 21.54 -11.81
C TYR A 209 -11.97 21.58 -12.58
N PHE A 210 -11.12 20.57 -12.46
CA PHE A 210 -9.86 20.47 -13.17
C PHE A 210 -10.08 20.19 -14.68
N GLN A 211 -9.40 20.97 -15.50
CA GLN A 211 -9.24 20.73 -16.93
C GLN A 211 -7.76 20.86 -17.29
N SER A 212 -7.23 19.85 -17.96
CA SER A 212 -5.85 19.82 -18.44
C SER A 212 -5.61 20.88 -19.52
N GLU A 213 -4.54 21.65 -19.37
CA GLU A 213 -4.16 22.65 -20.36
C GLU A 213 -3.60 22.00 -21.63
N LYS A 214 -2.87 20.89 -21.49
CA LYS A 214 -2.20 20.20 -22.60
C LYS A 214 -3.15 19.30 -23.40
N THR A 215 -4.02 18.57 -22.70
CA THR A 215 -4.91 17.57 -23.33
C THR A 215 -6.33 18.06 -23.53
N LYS A 216 -6.73 19.17 -22.89
CA LYS A 216 -8.10 19.71 -22.84
C LYS A 216 -9.13 18.79 -22.19
N ARG A 217 -8.69 17.70 -21.54
CA ARG A 217 -9.56 16.75 -20.87
C ARG A 217 -9.93 17.22 -19.47
N GLY A 218 -11.05 16.72 -18.97
CA GLY A 218 -11.82 17.40 -17.93
C GLY A 218 -12.59 18.58 -18.53
N ILE A 219 -13.56 19.16 -17.84
CA ILE A 219 -14.04 18.83 -16.50
C ILE A 219 -14.86 17.54 -16.50
N LEU A 220 -14.70 16.68 -15.48
CA LEU A 220 -15.49 15.44 -15.35
C LEU A 220 -16.86 15.72 -14.73
N GLN A 221 -17.93 15.47 -15.50
CA GLN A 221 -19.32 15.62 -15.07
C GLN A 221 -19.88 14.29 -14.53
N GLU A 222 -21.05 14.33 -13.90
CA GLU A 222 -21.70 13.11 -13.41
C GLU A 222 -22.00 12.17 -14.58
N GLY A 223 -21.71 10.88 -14.43
CA GLY A 223 -21.77 9.93 -15.53
C GLY A 223 -20.64 10.05 -16.56
N TRP A 224 -19.51 10.71 -16.24
CA TRP A 224 -18.37 10.85 -17.14
C TRP A 224 -17.88 9.51 -17.72
N LYS A 225 -18.00 8.41 -16.97
CA LYS A 225 -17.62 7.05 -17.39
C LYS A 225 -18.27 6.65 -18.72
N ASP A 226 -19.49 7.13 -18.98
CA ASP A 226 -20.23 6.81 -20.20
C ASP A 226 -19.93 7.74 -21.38
N THR A 227 -19.58 8.99 -21.09
CA THR A 227 -19.41 10.05 -22.09
C THR A 227 -17.97 10.27 -22.53
N GLN A 228 -17.00 9.79 -21.74
CA GLN A 228 -15.59 9.98 -22.02
C GLN A 228 -15.02 8.82 -22.86
N ASP A 229 -14.23 9.18 -23.88
CA ASP A 229 -13.50 8.25 -24.74
C ASP A 229 -12.16 8.88 -25.17
N PRO A 230 -11.07 8.10 -25.31
CA PRO A 230 -10.90 6.71 -24.86
C PRO A 230 -10.91 6.55 -23.33
N ILE A 231 -11.28 5.36 -22.84
CA ILE A 231 -11.28 4.90 -21.43
C ILE A 231 -10.53 3.55 -21.25
N MET A 232 -9.98 3.27 -20.05
CA MET A 232 -9.39 1.98 -19.63
C MET A 232 -9.85 1.68 -18.22
N CYS A 233 -9.81 0.42 -17.82
CA CYS A 233 -10.03 -0.04 -16.46
C CYS A 233 -8.82 -0.81 -15.91
N SER A 234 -8.33 -0.39 -14.74
CA SER A 234 -7.36 -1.11 -13.94
C SER A 234 -8.16 -1.96 -12.97
N TYR A 235 -8.09 -3.26 -13.18
CA TYR A 235 -8.73 -4.26 -12.33
C TYR A 235 -7.73 -4.68 -11.28
N LYS A 236 -8.04 -4.40 -10.02
CA LYS A 236 -7.18 -4.70 -8.87
C LYS A 236 -7.85 -5.72 -7.99
N LEU A 237 -7.31 -6.94 -7.96
CA LEU A 237 -7.75 -7.98 -7.06
C LEU A 237 -6.94 -7.89 -5.77
N VAL A 238 -7.59 -7.57 -4.65
CA VAL A 238 -6.92 -7.51 -3.34
C VAL A 238 -7.44 -8.61 -2.46
N THR A 239 -6.50 -9.40 -1.95
CA THR A 239 -6.74 -10.39 -0.90
C THR A 239 -6.05 -9.90 0.37
N VAL A 240 -6.80 -9.75 1.45
CA VAL A 240 -6.23 -9.40 2.77
C VAL A 240 -6.35 -10.61 3.67
N LYS A 241 -5.22 -11.04 4.25
CA LYS A 241 -5.17 -12.13 5.23
C LYS A 241 -4.71 -11.61 6.57
N PHE A 242 -5.52 -11.84 7.61
CA PHE A 242 -5.16 -11.52 8.98
C PHE A 242 -5.63 -12.60 9.97
N GLU A 243 -4.73 -13.53 10.31
CA GLU A 243 -5.02 -14.71 11.13
C GLU A 243 -4.98 -14.41 12.63
N VAL A 244 -5.83 -13.50 13.12
CA VAL A 244 -5.97 -13.20 14.56
C VAL A 244 -7.42 -13.39 15.01
N TRP A 245 -7.61 -14.34 15.92
CA TRP A 245 -8.92 -14.65 16.49
C TRP A 245 -9.57 -13.42 17.13
N GLY A 246 -10.86 -13.20 16.82
CA GLY A 246 -11.65 -12.07 17.33
C GLY A 246 -11.36 -10.71 16.67
N LEU A 247 -10.33 -10.59 15.83
CA LEU A 247 -9.97 -9.34 15.13
C LEU A 247 -9.93 -9.45 13.60
N GLN A 248 -9.92 -10.66 13.03
CA GLN A 248 -9.80 -10.92 11.59
C GLN A 248 -10.69 -10.01 10.73
N THR A 249 -12.01 -10.22 10.76
CA THR A 249 -12.96 -9.53 9.88
C THR A 249 -12.85 -8.00 10.01
N ARG A 250 -12.69 -7.50 11.24
CA ARG A 250 -12.58 -6.05 11.50
C ARG A 250 -11.32 -5.47 10.88
N VAL A 251 -10.18 -6.15 10.99
CA VAL A 251 -8.91 -5.70 10.42
C VAL A 251 -8.91 -5.84 8.91
N GLU A 252 -9.37 -6.97 8.37
CA GLU A 252 -9.46 -7.18 6.92
C GLU A 252 -10.36 -6.11 6.26
N GLN A 253 -11.55 -5.85 6.81
CA GLN A 253 -12.45 -4.79 6.31
C GLN A 253 -11.80 -3.40 6.40
N PHE A 254 -11.11 -3.11 7.50
CA PHE A 254 -10.41 -1.83 7.65
C PHE A 254 -9.31 -1.65 6.59
N VAL A 255 -8.51 -2.69 6.36
CA VAL A 255 -7.43 -2.66 5.36
C VAL A 255 -8.00 -2.51 3.96
N HIS A 256 -9.07 -3.23 3.62
CA HIS A 256 -9.79 -3.06 2.36
C HIS A 256 -10.26 -1.62 2.15
N LYS A 257 -10.81 -0.98 3.18
CA LYS A 257 -11.17 0.44 3.12
C LYS A 257 -9.96 1.33 2.88
N VAL A 258 -8.86 1.11 3.59
CA VAL A 258 -7.61 1.89 3.41
C VAL A 258 -7.06 1.71 2.00
N VAL A 259 -7.04 0.49 1.46
CA VAL A 259 -6.58 0.22 0.09
C VAL A 259 -7.47 0.98 -0.91
N ARG A 260 -8.79 0.90 -0.77
CA ARG A 260 -9.73 1.66 -1.61
C ARG A 260 -9.45 3.17 -1.58
N ASP A 261 -9.28 3.74 -0.38
CA ASP A 261 -9.05 5.18 -0.20
C ASP A 261 -7.71 5.62 -0.85
N VAL A 262 -6.67 4.79 -0.74
CA VAL A 262 -5.35 5.03 -1.38
C VAL A 262 -5.47 4.95 -2.90
N LEU A 263 -6.17 3.95 -3.44
CA LEU A 263 -6.40 3.82 -4.88
C LEU A 263 -7.18 5.04 -5.41
N LEU A 264 -8.28 5.41 -4.77
CA LEU A 264 -9.08 6.58 -5.15
C LEU A 264 -8.20 7.84 -5.19
N LEU A 265 -7.46 8.12 -4.12
CA LEU A 265 -6.63 9.32 -4.05
C LEU A 265 -5.51 9.32 -5.09
N GLY A 266 -4.79 8.21 -5.25
CA GLY A 266 -3.71 8.08 -6.22
C GLY A 266 -4.17 8.26 -7.66
N HIS A 267 -5.30 7.64 -8.03
CA HIS A 267 -5.83 7.77 -9.39
C HIS A 267 -6.43 9.14 -9.69
N ARG A 268 -7.04 9.79 -8.68
CA ARG A 268 -7.45 11.19 -8.78
C ARG A 268 -6.25 12.11 -9.07
N GLN A 269 -5.15 11.88 -8.37
CA GLN A 269 -3.91 12.63 -8.54
C GLN A 269 -3.23 12.35 -9.88
N ALA A 270 -3.22 11.10 -10.35
CA ALA A 270 -2.69 10.77 -11.67
C ALA A 270 -3.37 11.62 -12.77
N PHE A 271 -4.69 11.82 -12.68
CA PHE A 271 -5.43 12.68 -13.59
C PHE A 271 -5.16 14.17 -13.39
N ALA A 272 -5.21 14.65 -12.16
CA ALA A 272 -4.97 16.07 -11.86
C ALA A 272 -3.54 16.52 -12.23
N TRP A 273 -2.56 15.62 -12.21
CA TRP A 273 -1.17 15.92 -12.53
C TRP A 273 -0.80 15.61 -13.99
N VAL A 274 -1.77 15.32 -14.85
CA VAL A 274 -1.51 14.96 -16.26
C VAL A 274 -0.58 15.93 -16.97
N ASP A 275 -0.78 17.23 -16.79
CA ASP A 275 0.01 18.23 -17.49
C ASP A 275 1.50 18.19 -17.11
N GLU A 276 1.83 17.58 -15.96
CA GLU A 276 3.21 17.42 -15.49
C GLU A 276 3.92 16.23 -16.15
N TRP A 277 3.21 15.16 -16.50
CA TRP A 277 3.82 13.90 -16.95
C TRP A 277 3.47 13.49 -18.39
N ILE A 278 2.46 14.08 -19.03
CA ILE A 278 1.94 13.64 -20.34
C ILE A 278 2.97 13.65 -21.47
N ASP A 279 3.95 14.56 -21.41
CA ASP A 279 5.01 14.70 -22.42
C ASP A 279 6.30 13.95 -22.05
N MET A 280 6.32 13.24 -20.92
CA MET A 280 7.48 12.45 -20.52
C MET A 280 7.62 11.23 -21.41
N THR A 281 8.85 10.87 -21.72
CA THR A 281 9.20 9.53 -22.22
C THR A 281 9.28 8.53 -21.06
N LEU A 282 9.37 7.23 -21.37
CA LEU A 282 9.61 6.22 -20.35
C LEU A 282 10.95 6.44 -19.62
N ASP A 283 11.97 6.92 -20.34
CA ASP A 283 13.27 7.25 -19.73
C ASP A 283 13.15 8.47 -18.79
N ASP A 284 12.42 9.51 -19.19
CA ASP A 284 12.20 10.70 -18.36
C ASP A 284 11.52 10.35 -17.02
N VAL A 285 10.49 9.51 -17.06
CA VAL A 285 9.78 9.13 -15.84
C VAL A 285 10.62 8.18 -14.98
N ARG A 286 11.47 7.33 -15.57
CA ARG A 286 12.42 6.51 -14.80
C ARG A 286 13.48 7.37 -14.13
N ASP A 287 13.94 8.43 -14.79
CA ASP A 287 14.85 9.41 -14.19
C ASP A 287 14.19 10.20 -13.06
N TYR A 288 12.91 10.57 -13.25
CA TYR A 288 12.11 11.21 -12.22
C TYR A 288 11.91 10.29 -11.01
N GLU A 289 11.51 9.03 -11.24
CA GLU A 289 11.33 8.00 -10.21
C GLU A 289 12.60 7.85 -9.35
N ARG A 290 13.78 7.68 -9.98
CA ARG A 290 15.05 7.56 -9.24
C ARG A 290 15.33 8.78 -8.36
N LYS A 291 15.20 10.00 -8.91
CA LYS A 291 15.43 11.24 -8.16
C LYS A 291 14.44 11.41 -7.00
N MET A 292 13.18 11.04 -7.21
CA MET A 292 12.15 11.13 -6.18
C MET A 292 12.34 10.08 -5.08
N HIS A 293 12.77 8.87 -5.42
CA HIS A 293 13.14 7.84 -4.44
C HIS A 293 14.28 8.33 -3.54
N GLU A 294 15.36 8.87 -4.12
CA GLU A 294 16.47 9.43 -3.34
C GLU A 294 16.00 10.53 -2.39
N LYS A 295 15.25 11.51 -2.89
CA LYS A 295 14.70 12.60 -2.05
C LYS A 295 13.79 12.09 -0.94
N THR A 296 12.98 11.08 -1.22
CA THR A 296 12.05 10.50 -0.25
C THR A 296 12.80 9.72 0.82
N ASN A 297 13.78 8.90 0.43
CA ASN A 297 14.64 8.18 1.36
C ASN A 297 15.39 9.15 2.29
N ILE A 298 15.92 10.26 1.76
CA ILE A 298 16.56 11.30 2.59
C ILE A 298 15.59 11.86 3.64
N LYS A 299 14.34 12.18 3.24
CA LYS A 299 13.31 12.66 4.18
C LYS A 299 12.99 11.66 5.29
N VAL A 300 12.96 10.36 4.97
CA VAL A 300 12.61 9.30 5.94
C VAL A 300 13.81 8.96 6.84
N CYS A 301 15.04 8.94 6.29
CA CYS A 301 16.24 8.45 6.99
C CYS A 301 16.95 9.52 7.86
N ASN A 302 16.95 10.79 7.47
CA ASN A 302 17.74 11.82 8.17
C ASN A 302 17.37 11.97 9.66
N GLU A 303 16.13 11.70 10.07
CA GLU A 303 15.72 11.79 11.48
C GLU A 303 15.91 10.48 12.27
N GLN A 304 16.01 9.31 11.61
CA GLN A 304 16.37 8.07 12.31
C GLN A 304 17.77 8.16 12.93
N GLN A 305 18.68 8.90 12.26
CA GLN A 305 20.02 9.16 12.78
C GLN A 305 20.02 10.18 13.94
N GLU A 306 19.21 11.24 13.88
CA GLU A 306 19.10 12.21 14.98
C GLU A 306 18.53 11.58 16.27
N HIS A 307 17.49 10.74 16.15
CA HIS A 307 16.93 10.05 17.32
C HIS A 307 17.89 9.01 17.94
N SER A 308 18.79 8.42 17.15
CA SER A 308 19.84 7.51 17.64
C SER A 308 21.03 8.23 18.26
N THR A 309 21.28 9.50 17.93
CA THR A 309 22.42 10.28 18.45
C THR A 309 22.08 11.12 19.68
N THR A 310 20.80 11.44 19.92
CA THR A 310 20.38 12.18 21.14
C THR A 310 20.15 11.33 22.40
N ASN A 311 20.35 10.00 22.35
CA ASN A 311 20.35 9.14 23.54
C ASN A 311 21.61 8.26 23.59
N PRO A 312 22.78 8.80 24.01
CA PRO A 312 23.80 7.94 24.60
C PRO A 312 23.28 7.50 25.97
N SER A 313 22.97 6.21 26.11
CA SER A 313 22.78 5.58 27.40
C SER A 313 24.02 5.85 28.28
N THR A 314 23.85 6.66 29.33
CA THR A 314 24.85 6.83 30.40
C THR A 314 24.98 5.55 31.20
N LEU A 315 25.77 4.61 30.70
CA LEU A 315 26.30 3.46 31.44
C LEU A 315 27.59 3.04 30.75
N ASP A 316 28.70 3.67 31.12
CA ASP A 316 30.06 3.10 31.11
C ASP A 316 31.03 4.17 31.64
N ASP A 317 31.01 4.37 32.96
CA ASP A 317 32.13 4.89 33.74
C ASP A 317 32.10 4.18 35.10
N ILE A 318 32.63 2.95 35.13
CA ILE A 318 33.05 2.31 36.38
C ILE A 318 34.57 2.29 36.35
N GLU A 319 35.16 3.25 37.05
CA GLU A 319 36.58 3.30 37.39
C GLU A 319 37.00 1.98 38.07
N ILE A 320 38.03 1.36 37.49
CA ILE A 320 38.77 0.26 38.10
C ILE A 320 39.62 0.84 39.23
N HIS A 321 39.24 0.59 40.48
CA HIS A 321 40.10 0.81 41.64
C HIS A 321 40.54 -0.55 42.19
N ASP A 322 41.67 -1.04 41.68
CA ASP A 322 42.41 -2.14 42.30
C ASP A 322 43.05 -1.64 43.61
N LYS A 323 42.65 -2.24 44.74
CA LYS A 323 43.40 -2.24 46.00
C LYS A 323 43.73 -3.68 46.33
N ALA A 324 44.94 -4.10 45.98
CA ALA A 324 45.57 -5.27 46.59
C ALA A 324 46.24 -4.82 47.90
N SER A 325 45.74 -5.34 49.02
CA SER A 325 46.50 -5.44 50.26
C SER A 325 47.30 -6.73 50.23
N THR A 326 48.63 -6.65 50.15
CA THR A 326 49.56 -7.23 51.15
C THR A 326 50.95 -6.65 50.93
#